data_AF-W0AJS9-F1
#
_entry.id   AF-W0AJS9-F1
#
_cell.length_a   1.000
_cell.length_b   1.000
_cell.length_c   1.000
_cell.angle_alpha   90.00
_cell.angle_beta   90.00
_cell.angle_gamma   90.00
#
_symmetry.space_group_name_H-M   'P 1'
#
loop_
_entity.id
_entity.type
_entity.pdbx_description
1 polymer ?
#
loop_
_entity_poly.entity_id
_entity_poly.type
_entity_poly.pdbx_seq_one_letter_code
_entity_poly.pdbx_strand_id
1 'polypeptide(L)' 'MTTVEQARAEHQRYVASIRTREGVVAGYVLKVEDKLFVCSNNTQWLREFFGALPN' A
#
# COMPACT_ATOMS: atom_id res chain seq x y z
N MET A 1 15.37 8.98 24.37
CA MET A 1 15.94 9.45 23.09
C MET A 1 16.13 8.21 22.24
N THR A 2 15.23 7.98 21.28
CA THR A 2 15.23 6.78 20.44
C THR A 2 16.34 6.92 19.42
N THR A 3 17.25 5.95 19.37
CA THR A 3 18.31 6.02 18.36
C THR A 3 17.70 5.78 16.98
N VAL A 4 18.31 6.36 15.95
CA VAL A 4 17.85 6.20 14.56
C VAL A 4 17.79 4.71 14.17
N GLU A 5 18.67 3.90 14.73
CA GLU A 5 18.70 2.44 14.52
C GLU A 5 17.51 1.73 15.15
N GLN A 6 17.07 2.13 16.34
CA GLN A 6 15.89 1.56 17.00
C GLN A 6 14.60 1.88 16.23
N ALA A 7 14.42 3.13 15.79
CA ALA A 7 13.25 3.52 15.01
C ALA A 7 13.19 2.79 13.66
N ARG A 8 14.35 2.58 13.02
CA ARG A 8 14.44 1.86 11.74
C ARG A 8 14.12 0.37 11.90
N ALA A 9 14.53 -0.25 13.01
CA ALA A 9 14.24 -1.65 13.31
C ALA A 9 12.74 -1.89 13.62
N GLU A 10 12.08 -1.00 14.35
CA GLU A 10 10.63 -1.10 14.60
C GLU A 10 9.81 -0.90 13.33
N HIS A 11 10.16 0.08 12.52
CA HIS A 11 9.51 0.33 11.23
C HIS A 11 9.64 -0.88 10.29
N GLN A 12 10.81 -1.52 10.23
CA GLN A 12 11.02 -2.72 9.41
C GLN A 12 10.18 -3.91 9.89
N ARG A 13 10.02 -4.10 11.21
CA ARG A 13 9.16 -5.18 11.76
C ARG A 13 7.69 -4.95 11.47
N TYR A 14 7.23 -3.71 11.54
CA TYR A 14 5.85 -3.33 11.23
C TYR A 14 5.53 -3.50 9.73
N VAL A 15 6.44 -3.09 8.85
CA VAL A 15 6.28 -3.32 7.39
C VAL A 15 6.34 -4.81 7.06
N ALA A 16 7.21 -5.58 7.72
CA ALA A 16 7.29 -7.02 7.52
C ALA A 16 6.01 -7.74 7.95
N SER A 17 5.41 -7.38 9.09
CA SER A 17 4.19 -8.02 9.61
C SER A 17 2.96 -7.77 8.75
N ILE A 18 2.89 -6.64 8.03
CA ILE A 18 1.84 -6.34 7.06
C ILE A 18 2.03 -7.18 5.77
N ARG A 19 3.27 -7.43 5.36
CA ARG A 19 3.58 -8.11 4.09
C ARG A 19 3.50 -9.63 4.15
N THR A 20 3.70 -10.24 5.31
CA THR A 20 3.67 -11.71 5.46
C THR A 20 2.27 -12.33 5.49
N ARG A 21 1.21 -11.55 5.72
CA ARG A 21 -0.16 -12.09 5.89
C ARG A 21 -0.99 -12.18 4.61
N GLU A 22 -0.71 -11.38 3.57
CA GLU A 22 -1.59 -11.27 2.40
C GLU A 22 -0.88 -11.32 1.03
N GLY A 23 0.45 -11.30 0.97
CA GLY A 23 1.16 -10.88 -0.25
C GLY A 23 0.95 -9.38 -0.47
N VAL A 24 1.97 -8.67 -0.98
CA VAL A 24 1.92 -7.20 -1.07
C VAL A 24 0.79 -6.77 -2.00
N VAL A 25 -0.26 -6.10 -1.49
CA VAL A 25 -1.20 -5.36 -2.34
C VAL A 25 -0.41 -4.25 -3.02
N ALA A 26 -0.18 -4.42 -4.32
CA ALA A 26 0.54 -3.48 -5.17
C ALA A 26 -0.48 -2.73 -6.02
N GLY A 27 -0.55 -1.42 -5.82
CA GLY A 27 -1.25 -0.48 -6.69
C GLY A 27 -0.24 0.37 -7.45
N TYR A 28 -0.41 0.53 -8.76
CA TYR A 28 0.41 1.40 -9.59
C TYR A 28 -0.46 2.40 -10.34
N VAL A 29 -0.05 3.68 -10.28
CA VAL A 29 -0.65 4.76 -11.07
C VAL A 29 0.11 4.88 -12.38
N LEU A 30 -0.61 4.85 -13.49
CA LEU A 30 -0.06 4.94 -14.84
C LEU A 30 -0.67 6.15 -15.54
N LYS A 31 0.16 6.93 -16.24
CA LYS A 31 -0.29 7.99 -17.15
C LYS A 31 -0.18 7.48 -18.59
N VAL A 32 -1.30 7.43 -19.30
CA VAL A 32 -1.37 7.00 -20.71
C VAL A 32 -2.21 8.03 -21.45
N GLU A 33 -1.66 8.64 -22.51
CA GLU A 33 -2.36 9.62 -23.35
C GLU A 33 -3.11 10.70 -22.53
N ASP A 34 -2.40 11.34 -21.59
CA ASP A 34 -2.94 12.34 -20.66
C ASP A 34 -4.06 11.89 -19.71
N LYS A 35 -4.34 10.59 -19.64
CA LYS A 35 -5.28 9.99 -18.68
C LYS A 35 -4.53 9.24 -17.58
N LEU A 36 -5.07 9.28 -16.36
CA LEU A 36 -4.53 8.54 -15.21
C LEU A 36 -5.33 7.25 -14.99
N PHE A 37 -4.61 6.15 -14.80
CA PHE A 37 -5.14 4.82 -14.51
C PHE A 37 -4.54 4.31 -13.21
N VAL A 38 -5.34 3.58 -12.43
CA VAL A 38 -4.88 2.87 -11.23
C VAL A 38 -5.08 1.38 -11.44
N CYS A 39 -3.99 0.62 -11.40
CA CYS A 39 -4.02 -0.83 -11.54
C CYS A 39 -3.59 -1.48 -10.22
N SER A 40 -4.25 -2.57 -9.82
CA SER A 40 -3.94 -3.29 -8.58
C SER A 40 -3.89 -4.79 -8.81
N ASN A 41 -2.97 -5.47 -8.12
CA ASN A 41 -2.92 -6.93 -8.07
C ASN A 41 -4.00 -7.56 -7.17
N ASN A 42 -4.78 -6.75 -6.46
CA ASN A 42 -5.95 -7.17 -5.70
C ASN A 42 -7.15 -6.28 -6.04
N THR A 43 -7.91 -6.68 -7.06
CA THR A 43 -9.06 -5.92 -7.55
C THR A 43 -10.20 -5.84 -6.53
N GLN A 44 -10.34 -6.80 -5.62
CA GLN A 44 -11.35 -6.76 -4.57
C GLN A 44 -11.03 -5.67 -3.55
N TRP A 45 -9.80 -5.67 -3.03
CA TRP A 45 -9.32 -4.62 -2.12
C TRP A 45 -9.49 -3.21 -2.70
N LEU A 46 -9.15 -3.04 -3.99
CA LEU A 46 -9.27 -1.75 -4.67
C LEU A 46 -10.72 -1.25 -4.69
N ARG A 47 -11.69 -2.13 -4.97
CA ARG A 47 -13.12 -1.78 -4.98
C ARG A 47 -13.62 -1.40 -3.60
N GLU A 48 -13.26 -2.19 -2.59
CA GLU A 48 -13.67 -1.94 -1.20
C GLU A 48 -13.11 -0.60 -0.69
N PHE A 49 -11.84 -0.31 -0.97
CA PHE A 49 -11.20 0.96 -0.60
C PHE A 49 -11.93 2.17 -1.21
N PHE A 50 -12.14 2.18 -2.53
CA PHE A 50 -12.79 3.32 -3.19
C PHE A 50 -14.28 3.44 -2.85
N GLY A 51 -14.98 2.32 -2.63
CA GLY A 51 -16.38 2.33 -2.21
C GLY A 51 -16.61 2.85 -0.79
N ALA A 52 -15.59 2.80 0.07
CA ALA A 52 -15.65 3.30 1.44
C ALA A 52 -15.32 4.80 1.58
N LEU A 53 -14.86 5.46 0.50
CA LEU A 53 -14.59 6.89 0.54
C LEU A 53 -15.90 7.70 0.58
N PRO A 54 -15.99 8.74 1.42
CA PRO A 54 -17.15 9.63 1.43
C PRO A 54 -17.24 10.40 0.10
N ASN A 55 -18.48 10.58 -0.38
CA ASN A 55 -18.81 11.35 -1.60
C ASN A 55 -18.47 12.83 -1.47
#